data_AF-X1TIZ2-F1
#
_entry.id   AF-X1TIZ2-F1
#
_cell.length_a   1.000
_cell.length_b   1.000
_cell.length_c   1.000
_cell.angle_alpha   90.00
_cell.angle_beta   90.00
_cell.angle_gamma   90.00
#
_symmetry.space_group_name_H-M   'P 1'
#
loop_
_entity.id
_entity.type
_entity.pdbx_description
1 polymer ?
#
loop_
_entity_poly.entity_id
_entity_poly.type
_entity_poly.pdbx_seq_one_letter_code
_entity_poly.pdbx_strand_id
1 'polypeptide(L)'
;AHAVIVASGSTPKKLNIPGEEEYQGKGVSYCATCDGPLYGDKDVAVIGCGNSGLQEGEALLKYVKSITFIESLPYITGEKILQERLQTSEKTRFLLNHMLTSINGDTQVNSVTVKNRQTGDEEQIEVSGVFIYAGFSPKSKLLKGIVELDSSGYIKANENMETSVPGIYVAGDVRSKKVRQIDSACADATIAAISARDYIRELAQSGRI
;
A
#
# COMPACT_ATOMS: atom_id res chain seq x y z
N ALA A 1 23.47 -0.22 21.73
CA ALA A 1 23.37 1.10 21.07
C ALA A 1 22.68 2.06 22.03
N HIS A 2 23.06 3.34 22.05
CA HIS A 2 22.46 4.34 22.95
C HIS A 2 21.16 4.95 22.39
N ALA A 3 20.99 4.94 21.06
CA ALA A 3 19.74 5.25 20.38
C ALA A 3 19.51 4.26 19.22
N VAL A 4 18.24 4.07 18.84
CA VAL A 4 17.82 3.19 17.74
C VAL A 4 16.83 3.94 16.84
N ILE A 5 17.06 3.92 15.53
CA ILE A 5 16.11 4.42 14.52
C ILE A 5 15.49 3.23 13.79
N VAL A 6 14.17 3.13 13.85
CA VAL A 6 13.40 2.06 13.23
C VAL A 6 12.93 2.53 11.85
N ALA A 7 13.52 1.98 10.80
CA ALA A 7 13.17 2.30 9.41
C ALA A 7 12.81 1.03 8.61
N SER A 8 12.10 0.09 9.23
CA SER A 8 11.79 -1.22 8.64
C SER A 8 10.73 -1.19 7.54
N GLY A 9 10.09 -0.04 7.32
CA GLY A 9 9.08 0.17 6.28
C GLY A 9 7.81 -0.67 6.45
N SER A 10 7.08 -0.81 5.35
CA SER A 10 5.87 -1.63 5.27
C SER A 10 5.93 -2.53 4.04
N THR A 11 5.07 -3.56 3.99
CA THR A 11 4.90 -4.41 2.82
C THR A 11 3.45 -4.37 2.36
N PRO A 12 3.19 -4.37 1.04
CA PRO A 12 1.85 -4.64 0.54
C PRO A 12 1.30 -5.93 1.16
N LYS A 13 0.01 -5.93 1.49
CA LYS A 13 -0.68 -7.16 1.89
C LYS A 13 -0.82 -8.04 0.65
N LYS A 14 -0.18 -9.21 0.68
CA LYS A 14 -0.40 -10.25 -0.32
C LYS A 14 -1.81 -10.81 -0.18
N LEU A 15 -2.46 -11.07 -1.31
CA LEU A 15 -3.74 -11.77 -1.37
C LEU A 15 -3.56 -13.28 -1.11
N ASN A 16 -2.37 -13.81 -1.37
CA ASN A 16 -1.99 -15.21 -1.26
C ASN A 16 -2.85 -16.12 -2.16
N ILE A 17 -3.02 -15.68 -3.41
CA ILE A 17 -3.78 -16.40 -4.45
C ILE A 17 -2.83 -16.95 -5.53
N PRO A 18 -3.25 -17.99 -6.27
CA PRO A 18 -2.51 -18.46 -7.44
C PRO A 18 -2.18 -17.33 -8.41
N GLY A 19 -0.94 -17.32 -8.90
CA GLY A 19 -0.43 -16.33 -9.86
C GLY A 19 0.10 -15.02 -9.27
N GLU A 20 -0.27 -14.64 -8.04
CA GLU A 20 0.18 -13.35 -7.47
C GLU A 20 1.70 -13.21 -7.41
N GLU A 21 2.39 -14.21 -6.87
CA GLU A 21 3.85 -14.20 -6.76
C GLU A 21 4.54 -14.54 -8.08
N GLU A 22 3.97 -15.45 -8.86
CA GLU A 22 4.51 -15.91 -10.14
C GLU A 22 4.58 -14.78 -11.18
N TYR A 23 3.54 -13.94 -11.23
CA TYR A 23 3.43 -12.82 -12.17
C TYR A 23 3.87 -11.47 -11.57
N GLN A 24 4.51 -11.47 -10.40
CA GLN A 24 5.09 -10.25 -9.82
C GLN A 24 6.13 -9.66 -10.77
N GLY A 25 5.93 -8.40 -11.21
CA GLY A 25 6.77 -7.75 -12.21
C GLY A 25 6.54 -8.23 -13.66
N LYS A 26 5.62 -9.17 -13.89
CA LYS A 26 5.21 -9.69 -15.21
C LYS A 26 3.72 -9.42 -15.50
N GLY A 27 3.17 -8.38 -14.89
CA GLY A 27 1.74 -8.04 -14.97
C GLY A 27 1.12 -7.75 -13.61
N VAL A 28 1.69 -8.25 -12.51
CA VAL A 28 1.26 -7.89 -11.14
C VAL A 28 2.12 -6.75 -10.62
N SER A 29 1.47 -5.68 -10.17
CA SER A 29 2.08 -4.48 -9.60
C SER A 29 1.41 -4.06 -8.29
N TYR A 30 2.18 -3.37 -7.46
CA TYR A 30 1.72 -2.72 -6.23
C TYR A 30 1.96 -1.19 -6.27
N CYS A 31 2.36 -0.64 -7.43
CA CYS A 31 2.61 0.78 -7.64
C CYS A 31 2.16 1.22 -9.04
N ALA A 32 0.93 1.73 -9.14
CA ALA A 32 0.36 2.29 -10.37
C ALA A 32 1.16 3.47 -10.91
N THR A 33 1.58 4.38 -10.04
CA THR A 33 2.39 5.54 -10.46
C THR A 33 3.74 5.14 -11.05
N CYS A 34 4.33 4.05 -10.58
CA CYS A 34 5.58 3.51 -11.08
C CYS A 34 5.39 2.77 -12.41
N ASP A 35 4.43 1.83 -12.45
CA ASP A 35 4.35 0.84 -13.53
C ASP A 35 3.26 1.17 -14.57
N GLY A 36 2.33 2.08 -14.26
CA GLY A 36 1.22 2.48 -15.12
C GLY A 36 1.60 2.82 -16.56
N PRO A 37 2.70 3.57 -16.81
CA PRO A 37 3.18 3.85 -18.17
C PRO A 37 3.48 2.61 -19.03
N LEU A 38 3.76 1.44 -18.43
CA LEU A 38 4.02 0.18 -19.14
C LEU A 38 2.75 -0.48 -19.71
N TYR A 39 1.58 0.03 -19.33
CA TYR A 39 0.26 -0.49 -19.72
C TYR A 39 -0.51 0.46 -20.64
N GLY A 40 0.23 1.27 -21.42
CA GLY A 40 -0.33 2.12 -22.47
C GLY A 40 -1.31 1.36 -23.36
N ASP A 41 -2.54 1.89 -23.50
CA ASP A 41 -3.63 1.31 -24.29
C ASP A 41 -4.08 -0.12 -23.91
N LYS A 42 -3.72 -0.60 -22.72
CA LYS A 42 -4.13 -1.93 -22.22
C LYS A 42 -5.27 -1.82 -21.22
N ASP A 43 -6.05 -2.89 -21.12
CA ASP A 43 -7.08 -3.08 -20.09
C ASP A 43 -6.42 -3.65 -18.83
N VAL A 44 -6.70 -3.08 -17.66
CA VAL A 44 -6.06 -3.47 -16.38
C VAL A 44 -7.09 -3.69 -15.27
N ALA A 45 -6.74 -4.48 -14.26
CA ALA A 45 -7.51 -4.66 -13.04
C ALA A 45 -6.90 -3.87 -11.88
N VAL A 46 -7.74 -3.24 -11.07
CA VAL A 46 -7.36 -2.63 -9.79
C VAL A 46 -8.09 -3.36 -8.66
N ILE A 47 -7.34 -3.93 -7.71
CA ILE A 47 -7.90 -4.73 -6.62
C ILE A 47 -8.00 -3.88 -5.35
N GLY A 48 -9.23 -3.69 -4.88
CA GLY A 48 -9.55 -2.89 -3.70
C GLY A 48 -10.05 -1.49 -4.07
N CYS A 49 -11.16 -1.10 -3.46
CA CYS A 49 -11.84 0.18 -3.68
C CYS A 49 -11.80 1.08 -2.42
N GLY A 50 -10.70 1.01 -1.66
CA GLY A 50 -10.35 2.02 -0.66
C GLY A 50 -9.73 3.27 -1.32
N ASN A 51 -9.38 4.28 -0.52
CA ASN A 51 -8.75 5.51 -1.03
C ASN A 51 -7.52 5.23 -1.89
N SER A 52 -6.64 4.30 -1.48
CA SER A 52 -5.46 3.96 -2.26
C SER A 52 -5.81 3.39 -3.64
N GLY A 53 -6.71 2.41 -3.71
CA GLY A 53 -7.11 1.82 -4.99
C GLY A 53 -7.79 2.83 -5.92
N LEU A 54 -8.68 3.68 -5.38
CA LEU A 54 -9.35 4.70 -6.19
C LEU A 54 -8.40 5.81 -6.67
N GLN A 55 -7.54 6.35 -5.79
CA GLN A 55 -6.60 7.42 -6.17
C GLN A 55 -5.58 6.93 -7.19
N GLU A 56 -5.03 5.75 -6.96
CA GLU A 56 -4.04 5.15 -7.87
C GLU A 56 -4.70 4.73 -9.20
N GLY A 57 -5.94 4.22 -9.15
CA GLY A 57 -6.74 3.95 -10.34
C GLY A 57 -7.05 5.21 -11.14
N GLU A 58 -7.42 6.32 -10.49
CA GLU A 58 -7.61 7.62 -11.16
C GLU A 58 -6.32 8.09 -11.85
N ALA A 59 -5.16 7.87 -11.23
CA ALA A 59 -3.87 8.16 -11.85
C ALA A 59 -3.59 7.25 -13.07
N LEU A 60 -3.95 5.97 -13.02
CA LEU A 60 -3.78 5.02 -14.13
C LEU A 60 -4.56 5.40 -15.38
N LEU A 61 -5.74 6.04 -15.24
CA LEU A 61 -6.60 6.41 -16.38
C LEU A 61 -5.92 7.30 -17.43
N LYS A 62 -4.83 7.96 -17.05
CA LYS A 62 -3.97 8.76 -17.95
C LYS A 62 -3.17 7.90 -18.92
N TYR A 63 -2.92 6.64 -18.59
CA TYR A 63 -2.05 5.72 -19.33
C TYR A 63 -2.82 4.57 -19.97
N VAL A 64 -3.77 3.99 -19.23
CA VAL A 64 -4.44 2.74 -19.62
C VAL A 64 -5.68 2.98 -20.49
N LYS A 65 -6.11 1.93 -21.20
CA LYS A 65 -7.33 1.95 -22.01
C LYS A 65 -8.57 1.89 -21.12
N SER A 66 -8.64 0.92 -20.23
CA SER A 66 -9.72 0.80 -19.25
C SER A 66 -9.25 0.16 -17.94
N ILE A 67 -10.03 0.37 -16.88
CA ILE A 67 -9.79 -0.19 -15.55
C ILE A 67 -11.04 -0.94 -15.10
N THR A 68 -10.86 -2.21 -14.72
CA THR A 68 -11.84 -2.94 -13.92
C THR A 68 -11.44 -2.90 -12.45
N PHE A 69 -12.19 -2.16 -11.64
CA PHE A 69 -12.06 -2.18 -10.19
C PHE A 69 -12.75 -3.41 -9.63
N ILE A 70 -12.03 -4.24 -8.88
CA ILE A 70 -12.56 -5.45 -8.24
C ILE A 70 -12.54 -5.25 -6.73
N GLU A 71 -13.71 -5.35 -6.10
CA GLU A 71 -13.86 -5.18 -4.65
C GLU A 71 -14.63 -6.35 -4.05
N SER A 72 -14.06 -6.91 -3.00
CA SER A 72 -14.62 -8.01 -2.23
C SER A 72 -15.86 -7.60 -1.44
N LEU A 73 -15.98 -6.33 -1.05
CA LEU A 73 -17.16 -5.80 -0.37
C LEU A 73 -18.27 -5.43 -1.38
N PRO A 74 -19.55 -5.47 -0.96
CA PRO A 74 -20.66 -5.05 -1.82
C PRO A 74 -20.77 -3.52 -1.96
N TYR A 75 -19.82 -2.76 -1.43
CA TYR A 75 -19.77 -1.29 -1.47
C TYR A 75 -18.33 -0.79 -1.50
N ILE A 76 -18.16 0.46 -1.94
CA ILE A 76 -16.87 1.16 -2.04
C ILE A 76 -16.56 1.86 -0.71
N THR A 77 -15.33 1.74 -0.21
CA THR A 77 -14.90 2.34 1.07
C THR A 77 -14.14 3.65 0.92
N GLY A 78 -13.63 3.96 -0.27
CA GLY A 78 -12.96 5.23 -0.54
C GLY A 78 -13.87 6.46 -0.49
N GLU A 79 -13.29 7.65 -0.49
CA GLU A 79 -14.02 8.92 -0.40
C GLU A 79 -15.00 9.11 -1.56
N LYS A 80 -16.21 9.62 -1.25
CA LYS A 80 -17.30 9.79 -2.22
C LYS A 80 -16.90 10.54 -3.50
N ILE A 81 -16.08 11.58 -3.35
CA ILE A 81 -15.61 12.38 -4.51
C ILE A 81 -14.80 11.54 -5.51
N LEU A 82 -14.02 10.57 -5.03
CA LEU A 82 -13.27 9.66 -5.91
C LEU A 82 -14.21 8.66 -6.58
N GLN A 83 -15.21 8.16 -5.84
CA GLN A 83 -16.22 7.26 -6.38
C GLN A 83 -16.98 7.92 -7.53
N GLU A 84 -17.50 9.14 -7.30
CA GLU A 84 -18.26 9.90 -8.29
C GLU A 84 -17.44 10.12 -9.57
N ARG A 85 -16.20 10.60 -9.45
CA ARG A 85 -15.32 10.84 -10.61
C ARG A 85 -15.06 9.57 -11.40
N LEU A 86 -14.69 8.49 -10.73
CA LEU A 86 -14.39 7.23 -11.41
C LEU A 86 -15.65 6.62 -12.02
N GLN A 87 -16.76 6.58 -11.31
CA GLN A 87 -18.03 6.04 -11.83
C GLN A 87 -18.58 6.81 -13.04
N THR A 88 -18.26 8.10 -13.18
CA THR A 88 -18.61 8.88 -14.39
C THR A 88 -17.68 8.63 -15.58
N SER A 89 -16.55 7.95 -15.38
CA SER A 89 -15.58 7.67 -16.44
C SER A 89 -15.99 6.44 -17.25
N GLU A 90 -16.12 6.60 -18.57
CA GLU A 90 -16.37 5.51 -19.53
C GLU A 90 -15.24 4.47 -19.59
N LYS A 91 -14.05 4.81 -19.07
CA LYS A 91 -12.90 3.91 -19.00
C LYS A 91 -12.93 2.99 -17.78
N THR A 92 -13.93 3.11 -16.89
CA THR A 92 -13.94 2.33 -15.65
C THR A 92 -15.16 1.41 -15.56
N ARG A 93 -14.94 0.26 -14.94
CA ARG A 93 -15.99 -0.69 -14.54
C ARG A 93 -15.76 -1.06 -13.09
N PHE A 94 -16.84 -1.12 -12.31
CA PHE A 94 -16.79 -1.57 -10.91
C PHE A 94 -17.44 -2.95 -10.77
N LEU A 95 -16.68 -3.89 -10.23
CA LEU A 95 -17.10 -5.22 -9.91
C LEU A 95 -17.09 -5.41 -8.38
N LEU A 96 -18.19 -5.01 -7.76
CA LEU A 96 -18.37 -5.07 -6.31
C LEU A 96 -18.86 -6.46 -5.89
N ASN A 97 -18.61 -6.85 -4.64
CA ASN A 97 -18.91 -8.17 -4.11
C ASN A 97 -18.20 -9.32 -4.86
N HIS A 98 -17.08 -9.04 -5.52
CA HIS A 98 -16.27 -10.02 -6.24
C HIS A 98 -14.88 -10.12 -5.64
N MET A 99 -14.44 -11.35 -5.40
CA MET A 99 -13.10 -11.63 -4.88
C MET A 99 -12.21 -12.13 -6.01
N LEU A 100 -11.02 -11.55 -6.14
CA LEU A 100 -9.99 -12.10 -7.01
C LEU A 100 -9.53 -13.46 -6.47
N THR A 101 -9.65 -14.52 -7.27
CA THR A 101 -9.32 -15.90 -6.87
C THR A 101 -8.06 -16.43 -7.54
N SER A 102 -7.73 -15.98 -8.76
CA SER A 102 -6.44 -16.27 -9.40
C SER A 102 -6.04 -15.19 -10.40
N ILE A 103 -4.74 -15.10 -10.64
CA ILE A 103 -4.14 -14.30 -11.71
C ILE A 103 -3.55 -15.28 -12.72
N ASN A 104 -3.93 -15.15 -13.99
CA ASN A 104 -3.62 -16.14 -15.01
C ASN A 104 -2.78 -15.49 -16.13
N GLY A 105 -1.93 -16.30 -16.75
CA GLY A 105 -0.98 -15.86 -17.76
C GLY A 105 -0.16 -17.00 -18.32
N ASP A 106 0.71 -16.66 -19.28
CA ASP A 106 1.77 -17.55 -19.75
C ASP A 106 3.12 -16.96 -19.33
N THR A 107 3.72 -16.11 -20.18
CA THR A 107 4.92 -15.33 -19.82
C THR A 107 4.58 -14.08 -19.00
N GLN A 108 3.38 -13.55 -19.20
CA GLN A 108 2.85 -12.36 -18.55
C GLN A 108 1.35 -12.55 -18.30
N VAL A 109 0.78 -11.71 -17.43
CA VAL A 109 -0.66 -11.72 -17.15
C VAL A 109 -1.47 -11.49 -18.43
N ASN A 110 -2.51 -12.31 -18.63
CA ASN A 110 -3.50 -12.15 -19.70
C ASN A 110 -4.94 -12.08 -19.17
N SER A 111 -5.18 -12.48 -17.92
CA SER A 111 -6.52 -12.47 -17.34
C SER A 111 -6.49 -12.65 -15.82
N VAL A 112 -7.63 -12.40 -15.20
CA VAL A 112 -7.91 -12.70 -13.79
C VAL A 112 -9.17 -13.52 -13.65
N THR A 113 -9.20 -14.43 -12.69
CA THR A 113 -10.43 -15.11 -12.28
C THR A 113 -10.98 -14.44 -11.03
N VAL A 114 -12.27 -14.09 -11.07
CA VAL A 114 -12.96 -13.47 -9.95
C VAL A 114 -14.19 -14.29 -9.59
N LYS A 115 -14.54 -14.29 -8.30
CA LYS A 115 -15.68 -15.01 -7.75
C LYS A 115 -16.67 -14.06 -7.14
N ASN A 116 -17.92 -14.10 -7.62
CA ASN A 116 -19.03 -13.42 -6.97
C ASN A 116 -19.27 -14.07 -5.59
N ARG A 117 -19.18 -13.28 -4.53
CA ARG A 117 -19.28 -13.80 -3.15
C ARG A 117 -20.71 -14.11 -2.71
N GLN A 118 -21.70 -13.60 -3.42
CA GLN A 118 -23.12 -13.88 -3.13
C GLN A 118 -23.59 -15.15 -3.84
N THR A 119 -23.27 -15.31 -5.12
CA THR A 119 -23.74 -16.47 -5.90
C THR A 119 -22.74 -17.64 -5.89
N GLY A 120 -21.46 -17.35 -5.71
CA GLY A 120 -20.38 -18.32 -5.84
C GLY A 120 -19.89 -18.51 -7.28
N ASP A 121 -20.49 -17.82 -8.25
CA ASP A 121 -20.10 -17.92 -9.66
C ASP A 121 -18.70 -17.35 -9.89
N GLU A 122 -17.96 -17.98 -10.78
CA GLU A 122 -16.64 -17.53 -11.20
C GLU A 122 -16.71 -17.01 -12.65
N GLU A 123 -16.05 -15.90 -12.90
CA GLU A 123 -15.86 -15.36 -14.24
C GLU A 123 -14.39 -15.00 -14.47
N GLN A 124 -13.96 -15.09 -15.73
CA GLN A 124 -12.63 -14.71 -16.16
C GLN A 124 -12.70 -13.36 -16.88
N ILE A 125 -11.82 -12.43 -16.51
CA ILE A 125 -11.75 -11.09 -17.08
C ILE A 125 -10.38 -10.93 -17.74
N GLU A 126 -10.37 -10.65 -19.04
CA GLU A 126 -9.15 -10.36 -19.78
C GLU A 126 -8.56 -9.02 -19.33
N VAL A 127 -7.31 -9.07 -18.89
CA VAL A 127 -6.54 -7.90 -18.47
C VAL A 127 -5.06 -8.13 -18.73
N SER A 128 -4.32 -7.09 -19.07
CA SER A 128 -2.88 -7.19 -19.26
C SER A 128 -2.09 -6.92 -17.99
N GLY A 129 -2.72 -6.36 -16.94
CA GLY A 129 -2.07 -6.03 -15.68
C GLY A 129 -3.04 -5.99 -14.51
N VAL A 130 -2.52 -6.26 -13.31
CA VAL A 130 -3.25 -6.29 -12.04
C VAL A 130 -2.52 -5.45 -11.01
N PHE A 131 -3.18 -4.41 -10.51
CA PHE A 131 -2.66 -3.50 -9.51
C PHE A 131 -3.35 -3.77 -8.17
N ILE A 132 -2.60 -4.24 -7.18
CA ILE A 132 -3.17 -4.73 -5.91
C ILE A 132 -3.06 -3.68 -4.81
N TYR A 133 -4.21 -3.23 -4.29
CA TYR A 133 -4.33 -2.24 -3.22
C TYR A 133 -5.15 -2.76 -2.03
N ALA A 134 -4.79 -3.95 -1.54
CA ALA A 134 -5.38 -4.57 -0.34
C ALA A 134 -4.86 -3.97 0.99
N GLY A 135 -4.12 -2.87 0.93
CA GLY A 135 -3.48 -2.21 2.06
C GLY A 135 -2.06 -2.70 2.33
N PHE A 136 -1.44 -2.13 3.37
CA PHE A 136 -0.05 -2.39 3.75
C PHE A 136 0.03 -2.91 5.18
N SER A 137 1.05 -3.74 5.44
CA SER A 137 1.41 -4.23 6.76
C SER A 137 2.73 -3.58 7.20
N PRO A 138 2.75 -2.79 8.27
CA PRO A 138 4.00 -2.24 8.80
C PRO A 138 4.89 -3.36 9.34
N LYS A 139 6.21 -3.28 9.10
CA LYS A 139 7.19 -4.22 9.64
C LYS A 139 7.56 -3.87 11.10
N SER A 140 6.54 -3.72 11.95
CA SER A 140 6.65 -3.32 13.37
C SER A 140 6.60 -4.50 14.35
N LYS A 141 6.47 -5.74 13.86
CA LYS A 141 6.23 -6.94 14.69
C LYS A 141 7.19 -7.08 15.88
N LEU A 142 8.48 -6.78 15.68
CA LEU A 142 9.51 -6.88 16.72
C LEU A 142 9.34 -5.86 17.86
N LEU A 143 8.57 -4.80 17.64
CA LEU A 143 8.38 -3.70 18.61
C LEU A 143 7.00 -3.73 19.27
N LYS A 144 6.18 -4.74 18.97
CA LYS A 144 4.89 -4.93 19.62
C LYS A 144 5.09 -5.13 21.12
N GLY A 145 4.45 -4.30 21.93
CA GLY A 145 4.60 -4.31 23.39
C GLY A 145 5.85 -3.58 23.91
N ILE A 146 6.70 -3.07 23.02
CA ILE A 146 7.85 -2.22 23.38
C ILE A 146 7.48 -0.76 23.17
N VAL A 147 6.94 -0.42 21.99
CA VAL A 147 6.48 0.95 21.67
C VAL A 147 4.98 0.97 21.41
N GLU A 148 4.37 2.14 21.56
CA GLU A 148 2.98 2.35 21.17
C GLU A 148 2.77 2.19 19.67
N LEU A 149 1.79 1.36 19.32
CA LEU A 149 1.32 1.18 17.96
C LEU A 149 -0.09 1.77 17.82
N ASP A 150 -0.45 2.23 16.63
CA ASP A 150 -1.84 2.52 16.30
C ASP A 150 -2.65 1.24 16.06
N SER A 151 -3.96 1.39 15.83
CA SER A 151 -4.88 0.26 15.60
C SER A 151 -4.54 -0.56 14.36
N SER A 152 -3.77 0.00 13.43
CA SER A 152 -3.31 -0.67 12.21
C SER A 152 -1.89 -1.24 12.35
N GLY A 153 -1.28 -1.12 13.54
CA GLY A 153 0.03 -1.66 13.87
C GLY A 153 1.21 -0.77 13.47
N TYR A 154 0.98 0.46 13.02
CA TYR A 154 2.07 1.40 12.72
C TYR A 154 2.59 2.04 14.01
N ILE A 155 3.88 2.36 14.04
CA ILE A 155 4.52 2.93 15.23
C ILE A 155 4.10 4.39 15.38
N LYS A 156 3.56 4.77 16.54
CA LYS A 156 3.24 6.17 16.83
C LYS A 156 4.51 6.94 17.14
N ALA A 157 4.59 8.16 16.63
CA ALA A 157 5.67 9.07 16.93
C ALA A 157 5.21 10.53 16.86
N ASN A 158 5.89 11.40 17.59
CA ASN A 158 5.68 12.84 17.50
C ASN A 158 6.44 13.45 16.30
N GLU A 159 6.41 14.78 16.17
CA GLU A 159 7.10 15.52 15.09
C GLU A 159 8.62 15.36 15.10
N ASN A 160 9.23 15.02 16.25
CA ASN A 160 10.67 14.76 16.38
C ASN A 160 11.05 13.31 16.03
N MET A 161 10.09 12.51 15.55
CA MET A 161 10.20 11.08 15.28
C MET A 161 10.44 10.22 16.53
N GLU A 162 10.14 10.75 17.72
CA GLU A 162 10.28 10.04 18.99
C GLU A 162 9.08 9.11 19.18
N THR A 163 9.37 7.86 19.54
CA THR A 163 8.33 6.91 19.95
C THR A 163 7.95 7.10 21.42
N SER A 164 7.06 6.24 21.94
CA SER A 164 6.72 6.22 23.37
C SER A 164 7.89 5.83 24.29
N VAL A 165 9.01 5.33 23.74
CA VAL A 165 10.20 4.93 24.51
C VAL A 165 11.36 5.86 24.19
N PRO A 166 11.95 6.55 25.19
CA PRO A 166 13.11 7.41 24.99
C PRO A 166 14.29 6.65 24.35
N GLY A 167 14.96 7.28 23.39
CA GLY A 167 16.06 6.68 22.64
C GLY A 167 15.63 5.78 21.48
N ILE A 168 14.33 5.51 21.31
CA ILE A 168 13.79 4.82 20.12
C ILE A 168 13.04 5.82 19.25
N TYR A 169 13.48 5.90 18.00
CA TYR A 169 12.93 6.76 16.96
C TYR A 169 12.39 5.91 15.81
N VAL A 170 11.54 6.50 14.97
CA VAL A 170 10.98 5.81 13.80
C VAL A 170 10.94 6.71 12.58
N ALA A 171 11.25 6.15 11.41
CA ALA A 171 11.21 6.87 10.14
C ALA A 171 10.59 6.03 9.01
N GLY A 172 10.00 6.72 8.03
CA GLY A 172 9.44 6.08 6.85
C GLY A 172 8.15 5.32 7.12
N ASP A 173 7.79 4.38 6.25
CA ASP A 173 6.43 3.86 6.17
C ASP A 173 6.02 2.90 7.30
N VAL A 174 6.92 2.60 8.24
CA VAL A 174 6.56 1.85 9.46
C VAL A 174 5.89 2.75 10.51
N ARG A 175 6.00 4.08 10.39
CA ARG A 175 5.35 5.04 11.31
C ARG A 175 3.89 5.31 10.94
N SER A 176 3.11 5.71 11.93
CA SER A 176 1.74 6.17 11.72
C SER A 176 1.77 7.54 11.04
N LYS A 177 1.40 7.57 9.75
CA LYS A 177 1.35 8.81 8.94
C LYS A 177 0.39 8.67 7.76
N LYS A 178 0.02 9.82 7.19
CA LYS A 178 -0.85 9.91 6.01
C LYS A 178 -0.09 9.64 4.70
N VAL A 179 1.08 10.25 4.52
CA VAL A 179 1.84 10.23 3.25
C VAL A 179 2.96 9.18 3.29
N ARG A 180 2.96 8.27 2.32
CA ARG A 180 3.93 7.17 2.19
C ARG A 180 4.65 7.27 0.84
N GLN A 181 5.66 8.13 0.79
CA GLN A 181 6.42 8.45 -0.41
C GLN A 181 7.91 8.52 -0.07
N ILE A 182 8.77 8.41 -1.08
CA ILE A 182 10.23 8.42 -0.89
C ILE A 182 10.68 9.70 -0.18
N ASP A 183 10.15 10.85 -0.62
CA ASP A 183 10.45 12.16 -0.04
C ASP A 183 10.02 12.26 1.43
N SER A 184 8.81 11.82 1.77
CA SER A 184 8.31 11.85 3.14
C SER A 184 9.12 10.91 4.05
N ALA A 185 9.56 9.75 3.53
CA ALA A 185 10.43 8.84 4.27
C ALA A 185 11.83 9.44 4.52
N CYS A 186 12.42 10.14 3.53
CA CYS A 186 13.69 10.83 3.68
C CYS A 186 13.60 12.00 4.67
N ALA A 187 12.49 12.75 4.66
CA ALA A 187 12.23 13.81 5.63
C ALA A 187 12.15 13.26 7.06
N ASP A 188 11.37 12.19 7.28
CA ASP A 188 11.29 11.50 8.57
C ASP A 188 12.69 11.07 9.05
N ALA A 189 13.49 10.46 8.16
CA ALA A 189 14.82 9.96 8.50
C ALA A 189 15.78 11.08 8.93
N THR A 190 15.70 12.24 8.27
CA THR A 190 16.51 13.42 8.61
C THR A 190 16.20 13.88 10.03
N ILE A 191 14.91 14.00 10.37
CA ILE A 191 14.48 14.42 11.70
C ILE A 191 14.90 13.38 12.75
N ALA A 192 14.63 12.09 12.51
CA ALA A 192 14.98 11.02 13.43
C ALA A 192 16.49 10.97 13.73
N ALA A 193 17.34 11.19 12.71
CA ALA A 193 18.79 11.20 12.87
C ALA A 193 19.28 12.37 13.74
N ILE A 194 18.71 13.56 13.53
CA ILE A 194 19.04 14.75 14.31
C ILE A 194 18.58 14.58 15.77
N SER A 195 17.35 14.14 15.99
CA SER A 195 16.82 13.92 17.34
C SER A 195 17.59 12.84 18.10
N ALA A 196 17.94 11.72 17.44
CA ALA A 196 18.75 10.67 18.05
C ALA A 196 20.16 11.15 18.42
N ARG A 197 20.79 11.98 17.59
CA ARG A 197 22.09 12.60 17.89
C ARG A 197 21.99 13.49 19.14
N ASP A 198 20.96 14.31 19.21
CA ASP A 198 20.80 15.26 20.31
C ASP A 198 20.51 14.55 21.64
N TYR A 199 19.72 13.46 21.61
CA TYR A 199 19.53 12.57 22.75
C TYR A 199 20.84 11.93 23.23
N ILE A 200 21.68 11.42 22.33
CA ILE A 200 22.99 10.86 22.69
C ILE A 200 23.88 11.93 23.34
N ARG A 201 23.86 13.18 22.83
CA ARG A 201 24.62 14.29 23.43
C ARG A 201 24.13 14.64 24.82
N GLU A 202 22.82 14.67 25.05
CA GLU A 202 22.22 14.91 26.37
C GLU A 202 22.63 13.82 27.38
N LEU A 203 22.62 12.55 26.96
CA LEU A 203 23.09 11.44 27.79
C LEU A 203 24.56 11.63 28.22
N ALA A 204 25.42 12.05 27.30
CA ALA A 204 26.84 12.30 27.59
C ALA A 204 27.03 13.50 28.53
N GLN A 205 26.31 14.59 28.31
CA GLN A 205 26.38 15.79 29.16
C GLN A 205 25.86 15.54 30.57
N SER A 206 24.87 14.65 30.71
CA SER A 206 24.31 14.24 32.00
C SER A 206 25.10 13.11 32.69
N GLY A 207 26.20 12.65 32.10
CA GLY A 207 27.05 11.57 32.65
C GLY A 207 26.37 10.20 32.68
N ARG A 208 25.30 10.00 31.89
CA ARG A 208 24.57 8.74 31.78
C ARG A 208 25.24 7.76 30.81
N ILE A 209 26.17 8.26 29.98
CA ILE A 209 27.05 7.52 29.07
C ILE A 209 28.40 8.23 28.96
#